data_AF-A0A453DPQ3-F1
#
_entry.id   AF-A0A453DPQ3-F1
#
_cell.length_a   1.000
_cell.length_b   1.000
_cell.length_c   1.000
_cell.angle_alpha   90.00
_cell.angle_beta   90.00
_cell.angle_gamma   90.00
#
_symmetry.space_group_name_H-M   'P 1'
#
loop_
_entity.id
_entity.type
_entity.pdbx_description
1 polymer ?
#
loop_
_entity_poly.entity_id
_entity_poly.type
_entity_poly.pdbx_seq_one_letter_code
_entity_poly.pdbx_strand_id
1 'polypeptide(L)'
;MHEDFGLDIASLIDLSKDIDIIVNGAATTNFSERYDVAFDVNVLGVKHVCAFAKKCPKLKMLLHVSTAYVSGEQEGLIPEKPFLMGETLRVGTHLDIESEQNLIKETMRELNINCCTKRDERRTMKELGLKRARNFGWPNTYVFTKALGEMMIGHLRGDIPVVIIRPSIITSTLKEPFPGWTEGIRTIDTIIVGYAKQTLPFFLADLDLIMDVIPGDMVVNAMMVSMSAHSEDQQAQIIYHVTSSLCNPAPYAVLSDSGHRYF
;
A
#
# COMPACT_ATOMS: atom_id res chain seq x y z
N MET A 1 1.92 9.68 10.44
CA MET A 1 1.36 10.89 9.80
C MET A 1 0.89 11.77 10.95
N HIS A 2 1.14 13.08 10.91
CA HIS A 2 0.69 13.95 12.01
C HIS A 2 -0.84 13.95 12.11
N GLU A 3 -1.35 14.05 13.35
CA GLU A 3 -2.75 14.40 13.57
C GLU A 3 -3.06 15.69 12.80
N ASP A 4 -4.27 15.77 12.24
CA ASP A 4 -4.71 16.95 11.49
C ASP A 4 -3.81 17.31 10.28
N PHE A 5 -3.03 16.32 9.78
CA PHE A 5 -2.11 16.43 8.64
C PHE A 5 -1.03 17.52 8.78
N GLY A 6 -0.79 18.01 10.01
CA GLY A 6 0.10 19.13 10.26
C GLY A 6 -0.46 20.50 9.83
N LEU A 7 -1.78 20.58 9.55
CA LEU A 7 -2.48 21.82 9.28
C LEU A 7 -3.04 22.42 10.58
N ASP A 8 -3.19 23.74 10.63
CA ASP A 8 -3.90 24.37 11.73
C ASP A 8 -5.42 24.14 11.63
N ILE A 9 -6.12 24.29 12.76
CA ILE A 9 -7.56 24.01 12.87
C ILE A 9 -8.38 24.89 11.91
N ALA A 10 -7.99 26.15 11.70
CA ALA A 10 -8.75 27.03 10.82
C ALA A 10 -8.64 26.57 9.35
N SER A 11 -7.43 26.21 8.91
CA SER A 11 -7.19 25.64 7.58
C SER A 11 -7.97 24.34 7.36
N LEU A 12 -8.05 23.46 8.37
CA LEU A 12 -8.82 22.21 8.25
C LEU A 12 -10.32 22.43 8.15
N ILE A 13 -10.86 23.34 8.97
CA ILE A 13 -12.29 23.69 8.93
C ILE A 13 -12.63 24.30 7.58
N ASP A 14 -11.75 25.13 7.02
CA ASP A 14 -12.01 25.74 5.73
C ASP A 14 -11.96 24.70 4.60
N LEU A 15 -10.92 23.85 4.61
CA LEU A 15 -10.75 22.78 3.65
C LEU A 15 -11.92 21.79 3.68
N SER A 16 -12.46 21.46 4.85
CA SER A 16 -13.53 20.46 4.96
C SER A 16 -14.84 20.89 4.30
N LYS A 17 -15.08 22.19 4.11
CA LYS A 17 -16.35 22.71 3.56
C LYS A 17 -16.58 22.36 2.09
N ASP A 18 -15.50 22.22 1.32
CA ASP A 18 -15.53 22.18 -0.15
C ASP A 18 -14.85 20.95 -0.75
N ILE A 19 -14.63 19.89 0.05
CA ILE A 19 -14.14 18.61 -0.46
C ILE A 19 -15.29 17.69 -0.86
N ASP A 20 -15.33 17.32 -2.14
CA ASP A 20 -16.21 16.27 -2.67
C ASP A 20 -15.57 14.87 -2.59
N ILE A 21 -14.26 14.74 -2.85
CA ILE A 21 -13.57 13.45 -2.89
C ILE A 21 -12.22 13.54 -2.19
N ILE A 22 -11.90 12.53 -1.38
CA ILE A 22 -10.57 12.35 -0.79
C ILE A 22 -9.87 11.19 -1.48
N VAL A 23 -8.67 11.42 -2.00
CA VAL A 23 -7.80 10.36 -2.55
C VAL A 23 -6.64 10.12 -1.58
N ASN A 24 -6.70 9.02 -0.84
CA ASN A 24 -5.64 8.61 0.08
C ASN A 24 -4.67 7.63 -0.60
N GLY A 25 -3.66 8.20 -1.25
CA GLY A 25 -2.52 7.46 -1.84
C GLY A 25 -1.22 7.51 -1.03
N ALA A 26 -1.19 8.27 0.08
CA ALA A 26 0.01 8.45 0.88
C ALA A 26 0.35 7.17 1.65
N ALA A 27 1.53 6.61 1.40
CA ALA A 27 2.01 5.40 2.07
C ALA A 27 3.55 5.37 2.09
N THR A 28 4.13 4.73 3.09
CA THR A 28 5.50 4.22 2.94
C THR A 28 5.43 2.90 2.18
N THR A 29 6.16 2.82 1.06
CA THR A 29 6.21 1.65 0.17
C THR A 29 7.49 0.82 0.36
N ASN A 30 8.30 1.19 1.35
CA ASN A 30 9.56 0.52 1.64
C ASN A 30 9.33 -0.78 2.41
N PHE A 31 9.65 -1.92 1.79
CA PHE A 31 9.47 -3.26 2.37
C PHE A 31 10.28 -3.50 3.65
N SER A 32 11.32 -2.70 3.87
CA SER A 32 12.20 -2.75 5.03
C SER A 32 12.16 -1.44 5.83
N GLU A 33 11.01 -0.77 5.89
CA GLU A 33 10.82 0.38 6.78
C GLU A 33 10.72 -0.05 8.25
N ARG A 34 11.06 0.87 9.16
CA ARG A 34 10.81 0.69 10.59
C ARG A 34 9.31 0.51 10.83
N TYR A 35 8.95 -0.44 11.70
CA TYR A 35 7.55 -0.76 11.95
C TYR A 35 6.74 0.39 12.54
N ASP A 36 7.31 1.19 13.46
CA ASP A 36 6.65 2.39 13.99
C ASP A 36 6.26 3.36 12.88
N VAL A 37 7.20 3.63 11.96
CA VAL A 37 6.98 4.55 10.85
C VAL A 37 5.94 3.98 9.87
N ALA A 38 6.06 2.70 9.51
CA ALA A 38 5.12 2.05 8.60
C ALA A 38 3.70 1.98 9.17
N PHE A 39 3.57 1.66 10.46
CA PHE A 39 2.29 1.63 11.15
C PHE A 39 1.68 3.03 11.26
N ASP A 40 2.48 4.03 11.64
CA ASP A 40 2.04 5.41 11.78
C ASP A 40 1.56 6.01 10.44
N VAL A 41 2.24 5.72 9.34
CA VAL A 41 1.84 6.22 8.01
C VAL A 41 0.66 5.43 7.44
N ASN A 42 0.76 4.10 7.37
CA ASN A 42 -0.20 3.30 6.61
C ASN A 42 -1.45 2.92 7.42
N VAL A 43 -1.39 2.92 8.76
CA VAL A 43 -2.50 2.51 9.64
C VAL A 43 -3.08 3.71 10.38
N LEU A 44 -2.27 4.48 11.11
CA LEU A 44 -2.76 5.66 11.81
C LEU A 44 -3.10 6.79 10.83
N GLY A 45 -2.36 6.93 9.73
CA GLY A 45 -2.70 7.86 8.66
C GLY A 45 -4.11 7.62 8.10
N VAL A 46 -4.50 6.35 7.93
CA VAL A 46 -5.89 5.99 7.58
C VAL A 46 -6.88 6.47 8.65
N LYS A 47 -6.59 6.24 9.94
CA LYS A 47 -7.46 6.72 11.03
C LYS A 47 -7.67 8.23 10.96
N HIS A 48 -6.61 9.00 10.70
CA HIS A 48 -6.70 10.45 10.55
C HIS A 48 -7.50 10.86 9.31
N VAL A 49 -7.29 10.20 8.18
CA VAL A 49 -8.08 10.42 6.95
C VAL A 49 -9.56 10.14 7.18
N CYS A 50 -9.92 9.01 7.79
CA CYS A 50 -11.32 8.70 8.10
C CYS A 50 -11.93 9.72 9.08
N ALA A 51 -11.18 10.16 10.09
CA ALA A 51 -11.65 11.17 11.04
C ALA A 51 -11.89 12.52 10.36
N PHE A 52 -11.03 12.94 9.45
CA PHE A 52 -11.22 14.17 8.67
C PHE A 52 -12.34 14.05 7.64
N ALA A 53 -12.45 12.91 6.97
CA ALA A 53 -13.51 12.62 6.02
C ALA A 53 -14.91 12.80 6.64
N LYS A 54 -15.09 12.38 7.90
CA LYS A 54 -16.35 12.59 8.66
C LYS A 54 -16.67 14.05 8.95
N LYS A 55 -15.68 14.96 8.89
CA LYS A 55 -15.86 16.40 9.08
C LYS A 55 -16.20 17.13 7.76
N CYS A 56 -16.22 16.43 6.63
CA CYS A 56 -16.46 16.99 5.30
C CYS A 56 -17.93 16.81 4.90
N PRO A 57 -18.80 17.83 5.01
CA PRO A 57 -20.25 17.67 4.78
C PRO A 57 -20.63 17.40 3.32
N LYS A 58 -19.77 17.76 2.35
CA LYS A 58 -19.98 17.50 0.92
C LYS A 58 -19.30 16.22 0.44
N LEU A 59 -18.65 15.48 1.33
CA LEU A 59 -17.86 14.34 0.92
C LEU A 59 -18.75 13.27 0.30
N LYS A 60 -18.45 12.98 -0.95
CA LYS A 60 -19.09 11.96 -1.77
C LYS A 60 -18.39 10.61 -1.64
N MET A 61 -17.06 10.60 -1.55
CA MET A 61 -16.29 9.36 -1.53
C MET A 61 -14.89 9.54 -0.92
N LEU A 62 -14.41 8.47 -0.27
CA LEU A 62 -13.01 8.24 0.01
C LEU A 62 -12.45 7.14 -0.92
N LEU A 63 -11.51 7.49 -1.79
CA LEU A 63 -10.71 6.52 -2.55
C LEU A 63 -9.42 6.23 -1.79
N HIS A 64 -9.14 4.97 -1.52
CA HIS A 64 -7.89 4.53 -0.87
C HIS A 64 -7.06 3.67 -1.81
N VAL A 65 -5.79 4.03 -1.99
CA VAL A 65 -4.84 3.21 -2.74
C VAL A 65 -4.20 2.22 -1.77
N SER A 66 -4.47 0.93 -1.95
CA SER A 66 -3.86 -0.19 -1.25
C SER A 66 -2.83 -0.91 -2.13
N THR A 67 -2.80 -2.23 -2.12
CA THR A 67 -1.97 -3.07 -3.00
C THR A 67 -2.61 -4.45 -3.16
N ALA A 68 -2.49 -5.08 -4.34
CA ALA A 68 -2.96 -6.45 -4.58
C ALA A 68 -2.27 -7.47 -3.65
N TYR A 69 -1.05 -7.15 -3.20
CA TYR A 69 -0.25 -8.04 -2.35
C TYR A 69 -0.76 -8.16 -0.92
N VAL A 70 -1.77 -7.38 -0.48
CA VAL A 70 -2.41 -7.60 0.83
C VAL A 70 -2.97 -9.01 0.99
N SER A 71 -3.18 -9.72 -0.12
CA SER A 71 -3.59 -11.12 -0.14
C SER A 71 -2.45 -12.11 0.18
N GLY A 72 -1.22 -11.64 0.35
CA GLY A 72 -0.04 -12.45 0.71
C GLY A 72 0.39 -13.39 -0.41
N GLU A 73 0.79 -14.60 -0.04
CA GLU A 73 1.31 -15.64 -0.94
C GLU A 73 0.23 -16.66 -1.36
N GLN A 74 -1.04 -16.22 -1.42
CA GLN A 74 -2.14 -17.08 -1.84
C GLN A 74 -2.06 -17.40 -3.34
N GLU A 75 -2.45 -18.62 -3.69
CA GLU A 75 -2.49 -19.11 -5.08
C GLU A 75 -3.92 -19.10 -5.64
N GLY A 76 -4.03 -19.01 -6.97
CA GLY A 76 -5.30 -19.07 -7.70
C GLY A 76 -6.03 -17.73 -7.79
N LEU A 77 -7.33 -17.79 -8.07
CA LEU A 77 -8.16 -16.59 -8.23
C LEU A 77 -8.53 -16.00 -6.86
N ILE A 78 -8.00 -14.81 -6.58
CA ILE A 78 -8.24 -14.10 -5.32
C ILE A 78 -9.38 -13.11 -5.51
N PRO A 79 -10.49 -13.22 -4.76
CA PRO A 79 -11.63 -12.33 -4.93
C PRO A 79 -11.39 -10.95 -4.30
N GLU A 80 -12.06 -9.94 -4.84
CA GLU A 80 -12.07 -8.56 -4.35
C GLU A 80 -12.93 -8.42 -3.07
N LYS A 81 -12.46 -9.00 -1.96
CA LYS A 81 -13.17 -8.97 -0.67
C LYS A 81 -12.50 -8.05 0.34
N PRO A 82 -13.29 -7.33 1.17
CA PRO A 82 -12.76 -6.54 2.27
C PRO A 82 -12.23 -7.44 3.38
N PHE A 83 -11.23 -6.95 4.11
CA PHE A 83 -10.80 -7.59 5.36
C PHE A 83 -11.76 -7.25 6.49
N LEU A 84 -12.05 -8.24 7.34
CA LEU A 84 -12.70 -8.03 8.62
C LEU A 84 -11.69 -7.62 9.69
N MET A 85 -12.15 -6.89 10.70
CA MET A 85 -11.29 -6.52 11.83
C MET A 85 -10.73 -7.78 12.52
N GLY A 86 -9.40 -7.83 12.57
CA GLY A 86 -8.63 -8.92 13.16
C GLY A 86 -8.54 -10.20 12.35
N GLU A 87 -8.96 -10.16 11.09
CA GLU A 87 -8.66 -11.21 10.10
C GLU A 87 -7.15 -11.29 9.84
N THR A 88 -6.67 -12.49 9.53
CA THR A 88 -5.26 -12.75 9.23
C THR A 88 -5.16 -13.76 8.09
N LEU A 89 -4.02 -13.78 7.39
CA LEU A 89 -3.77 -14.79 6.35
C LEU A 89 -3.35 -16.14 6.96
N ARG A 90 -2.83 -16.12 8.19
CA ARG A 90 -2.44 -17.33 8.92
C ARG A 90 -3.61 -17.87 9.74
N VAL A 91 -4.13 -19.02 9.31
CA VAL A 91 -5.21 -19.76 9.99
C VAL A 91 -4.92 -19.94 11.48
N GLY A 92 -5.93 -19.66 12.31
CA GLY A 92 -5.84 -19.81 13.77
C GLY A 92 -5.20 -18.62 14.49
N THR A 93 -4.88 -17.53 13.80
CA THR A 93 -4.42 -16.29 14.43
C THR A 93 -5.46 -15.18 14.34
N HIS A 94 -5.45 -14.29 15.34
CA HIS A 94 -6.31 -13.11 15.40
C HIS A 94 -5.43 -11.89 15.68
N LEU A 95 -5.70 -10.80 14.95
CA LEU A 95 -4.88 -9.60 14.97
C LEU A 95 -5.62 -8.46 15.66
N ASP A 96 -5.05 -7.95 16.74
CA ASP A 96 -5.55 -6.75 17.40
C ASP A 96 -4.63 -5.56 17.09
N ILE A 97 -5.18 -4.57 16.38
CA ILE A 97 -4.48 -3.37 15.95
C ILE A 97 -4.03 -2.52 17.15
N GLU A 98 -4.83 -2.47 18.22
CA GLU A 98 -4.47 -1.72 19.43
C GLU A 98 -3.31 -2.38 20.16
N SER A 99 -3.33 -3.72 20.27
CA SER A 99 -2.21 -4.50 20.79
C SER A 99 -0.92 -4.28 19.97
N GLU A 100 -0.99 -4.22 18.64
CA GLU A 100 0.18 -3.89 17.80
C GLU A 100 0.70 -2.47 18.09
N GLN A 101 -0.20 -1.49 18.25
CA GLN A 101 0.19 -0.13 18.58
C GLN A 101 0.87 -0.04 19.96
N ASN A 102 0.38 -0.80 20.95
CA ASN A 102 0.97 -0.87 22.28
C ASN A 102 2.36 -1.53 22.24
N LEU A 103 2.49 -2.63 21.50
CA LEU A 103 3.77 -3.31 21.29
C LEU A 103 4.83 -2.39 20.68
N ILE A 104 4.45 -1.58 19.68
CA ILE A 104 5.33 -0.58 19.08
C ILE A 104 5.78 0.44 20.13
N LYS A 105 4.85 0.98 20.92
CA LYS A 105 5.14 1.98 21.97
C LYS A 105 6.06 1.42 23.05
N GLU A 106 5.81 0.20 23.50
CA GLU A 106 6.62 -0.48 24.51
C GLU A 106 8.04 -0.73 23.99
N THR A 107 8.17 -1.28 22.78
CA THR A 107 9.48 -1.52 22.15
C THR A 107 10.28 -0.21 22.04
N MET A 108 9.65 0.88 21.60
CA MET A 108 10.30 2.19 21.53
C MET A 108 10.69 2.74 22.90
N ARG A 109 9.87 2.53 23.93
CA ARG A 109 10.21 2.92 25.31
C ARG A 109 11.42 2.14 25.83
N GLU A 110 11.49 0.84 25.59
CA GLU A 110 12.62 0.00 26.00
C GLU A 110 13.92 0.42 25.30
N LEU A 111 13.87 0.71 24.00
CA LEU A 111 15.03 1.21 23.24
C LEU A 111 15.53 2.55 23.80
N ASN A 112 14.61 3.45 24.18
CA ASN A 112 14.96 4.72 24.79
C ASN A 112 15.57 4.56 26.19
N ILE A 113 15.01 3.68 27.03
CA ILE A 113 15.53 3.40 28.39
C ILE A 113 16.94 2.82 28.32
N ASN A 114 17.21 1.97 27.33
CA ASN A 114 18.51 1.34 27.12
C ASN A 114 19.52 2.25 26.39
N CYS A 115 19.17 3.53 26.14
CA CYS A 115 20.01 4.50 25.42
C CYS A 115 20.56 3.94 24.10
N CYS A 116 19.76 3.16 23.38
CA CYS A 116 20.17 2.53 22.13
C CYS A 116 20.51 3.59 21.06
N THR A 117 21.40 3.25 20.13
CA THR A 117 21.71 4.16 19.03
C THR A 117 20.56 4.19 18.02
N LYS A 118 20.47 5.27 17.22
CA LYS A 118 19.51 5.34 16.08
C LYS A 118 19.64 4.16 15.12
N ARG A 119 20.83 3.57 14.99
CA ARG A 119 21.07 2.38 14.17
C ARG A 119 20.42 1.14 14.79
N ASP A 120 20.54 0.98 16.10
CA ASP A 120 19.92 -0.12 16.84
C ASP A 120 18.40 -0.01 16.81
N GLU A 121 17.84 1.19 17.06
CA GLU A 121 16.40 1.44 16.90
C GLU A 121 15.91 1.03 15.51
N ARG A 122 16.61 1.49 14.48
CA ARG A 122 16.23 1.19 13.10
C ARG A 122 16.27 -0.31 12.82
N ARG A 123 17.27 -1.03 13.31
CA ARG A 123 17.37 -2.49 13.15
C ARG A 123 16.22 -3.19 13.88
N THR A 124 16.05 -2.91 15.17
CA THR A 124 15.03 -3.54 16.02
C THR A 124 13.62 -3.32 15.46
N MET A 125 13.29 -2.10 15.04
CA MET A 125 11.96 -1.80 14.51
C MET A 125 11.70 -2.44 13.14
N LYS A 126 12.73 -2.63 12.30
CA LYS A 126 12.60 -3.41 11.06
C LYS A 126 12.37 -4.89 11.34
N GLU A 127 13.16 -5.46 12.24
CA GLU A 127 13.04 -6.87 12.63
C GLU A 127 11.67 -7.16 13.27
N LEU A 128 11.19 -6.26 14.15
CA LEU A 128 9.87 -6.36 14.75
C LEU A 128 8.78 -6.38 13.67
N GLY A 129 8.76 -5.40 12.76
CA GLY A 129 7.76 -5.34 11.70
C GLY A 129 7.74 -6.57 10.81
N LEU A 130 8.91 -7.10 10.46
CA LEU A 130 9.01 -8.32 9.66
C LEU A 130 8.52 -9.55 10.43
N LYS A 131 8.85 -9.65 11.72
CA LYS A 131 8.39 -10.70 12.61
C LYS A 131 6.87 -10.69 12.76
N ARG A 132 6.26 -9.51 12.94
CA ARG A 132 4.80 -9.36 13.05
C ARG A 132 4.10 -9.73 11.75
N ALA A 133 4.57 -9.20 10.61
CA ALA A 133 4.01 -9.54 9.30
C ALA A 133 3.96 -11.07 9.08
N ARG A 134 5.11 -11.73 9.24
CA ARG A 134 5.22 -13.20 9.08
C ARG A 134 4.38 -13.97 10.09
N ASN A 135 4.28 -13.49 11.33
CA ASN A 135 3.47 -14.14 12.35
C ASN A 135 1.99 -14.27 11.93
N PHE A 136 1.47 -13.29 11.20
CA PHE A 136 0.07 -13.24 10.74
C PHE A 136 -0.11 -13.62 9.26
N GLY A 137 0.96 -14.05 8.58
CA GLY A 137 0.91 -14.60 7.23
C GLY A 137 1.20 -13.61 6.10
N TRP A 138 1.66 -12.39 6.39
CA TRP A 138 2.11 -11.45 5.36
C TRP A 138 3.64 -11.51 5.15
N PRO A 139 4.12 -11.33 3.91
CA PRO A 139 5.53 -11.55 3.58
C PRO A 139 6.46 -10.45 4.11
N ASN A 140 5.96 -9.22 4.26
CA ASN A 140 6.74 -8.07 4.69
C ASN A 140 5.87 -7.00 5.38
N THR A 141 6.54 -6.03 6.02
CA THR A 141 5.91 -4.98 6.83
C THR A 141 5.05 -4.02 6.01
N TYR A 142 5.42 -3.74 4.76
CA TYR A 142 4.62 -2.87 3.89
C TYR A 142 3.25 -3.48 3.63
N VAL A 143 3.22 -4.70 3.11
CA VAL A 143 1.99 -5.42 2.79
C VAL A 143 1.12 -5.58 4.05
N PHE A 144 1.75 -5.95 5.16
CA PHE A 144 1.07 -6.10 6.45
C PHE A 144 0.39 -4.81 6.91
N THR A 145 1.11 -3.68 6.88
CA THR A 145 0.55 -2.39 7.30
C THR A 145 -0.49 -1.83 6.32
N LYS A 146 -0.45 -2.20 5.03
CA LYS A 146 -1.54 -1.91 4.08
C LYS A 146 -2.80 -2.71 4.38
N ALA A 147 -2.67 -3.99 4.71
CA ALA A 147 -3.82 -4.81 5.15
C ALA A 147 -4.45 -4.25 6.43
N LEU A 148 -3.63 -3.85 7.42
CA LEU A 148 -4.09 -3.15 8.63
C LEU A 148 -4.81 -1.84 8.29
N GLY A 149 -4.30 -1.06 7.34
CA GLY A 149 -4.96 0.15 6.84
C GLY A 149 -6.34 -0.14 6.25
N GLU A 150 -6.47 -1.20 5.45
CA GLU A 150 -7.78 -1.59 4.90
C GLU A 150 -8.79 -1.99 5.98
N MET A 151 -8.37 -2.75 7.00
CA MET A 151 -9.20 -3.10 8.14
C MET A 151 -9.68 -1.85 8.89
N MET A 152 -8.77 -0.88 9.10
CA MET A 152 -9.09 0.40 9.72
C MET A 152 -10.08 1.21 8.89
N ILE A 153 -9.96 1.24 7.56
CA ILE A 153 -10.96 1.88 6.69
C ILE A 153 -12.31 1.21 6.83
N GLY A 154 -12.37 -0.12 6.71
CA GLY A 154 -13.61 -0.89 6.82
C GLY A 154 -14.33 -0.64 8.15
N HIS A 155 -13.57 -0.54 9.24
CA HIS A 155 -14.10 -0.29 10.57
C HIS A 155 -14.50 1.17 10.81
N LEU A 156 -13.67 2.13 10.38
CA LEU A 156 -13.84 3.54 10.73
C LEU A 156 -14.68 4.34 9.76
N ARG A 157 -14.89 3.89 8.52
CA ARG A 157 -15.58 4.67 7.47
C ARG A 157 -16.99 5.13 7.88
N GLY A 158 -17.71 4.35 8.70
CA GLY A 158 -19.13 4.60 8.96
C GLY A 158 -19.92 4.57 7.66
N ASP A 159 -20.68 5.63 7.38
CA ASP A 159 -21.49 5.74 6.17
C ASP A 159 -20.74 6.32 4.97
N ILE A 160 -19.44 6.62 5.10
CA ILE A 160 -18.64 7.17 3.99
C ILE A 160 -18.49 6.11 2.88
N PRO A 161 -18.88 6.42 1.63
CA PRO A 161 -18.60 5.57 0.48
C PRO A 161 -17.09 5.42 0.26
N VAL A 162 -16.64 4.19 0.10
CA VAL A 162 -15.22 3.86 -0.03
C VAL A 162 -14.97 3.03 -1.28
N VAL A 163 -13.96 3.42 -2.04
CA VAL A 163 -13.34 2.58 -3.06
C VAL A 163 -11.91 2.27 -2.67
N ILE A 164 -11.53 0.99 -2.64
CA ILE A 164 -10.15 0.55 -2.43
C ILE A 164 -9.57 0.07 -3.76
N ILE A 165 -8.50 0.72 -4.19
CA ILE A 165 -7.75 0.33 -5.39
C ILE A 165 -6.54 -0.50 -4.94
N ARG A 166 -6.45 -1.75 -5.36
CA ARG A 166 -5.35 -2.69 -5.08
C ARG A 166 -4.50 -2.89 -6.34
N PRO A 167 -3.54 -2.01 -6.63
CA PRO A 167 -2.63 -2.20 -7.76
C PRO A 167 -1.59 -3.29 -7.46
N SER A 168 -1.11 -3.97 -8.51
CA SER A 168 0.09 -4.82 -8.45
C SER A 168 1.38 -3.97 -8.54
N ILE A 169 2.50 -4.50 -9.05
CA ILE A 169 3.73 -3.73 -9.19
C ILE A 169 3.51 -2.64 -10.24
N ILE A 170 3.42 -1.40 -9.79
CA ILE A 170 3.31 -0.25 -10.69
C ILE A 170 4.66 -0.04 -11.39
N THR A 171 4.64 -0.11 -12.72
CA THR A 171 5.80 0.15 -13.57
C THR A 171 5.64 1.48 -14.32
N SER A 172 6.61 1.82 -15.17
CA SER A 172 6.60 3.01 -16.00
C SER A 172 5.31 3.16 -16.82
N THR A 173 4.97 4.39 -17.17
CA THR A 173 3.75 4.72 -17.88
C THR A 173 3.74 4.18 -19.31
N LEU A 174 2.57 3.75 -19.79
CA LEU A 174 2.41 3.30 -21.16
C LEU A 174 2.29 4.48 -22.14
N LYS A 175 1.55 5.52 -21.76
CA LYS A 175 1.17 6.63 -22.64
C LYS A 175 1.35 8.01 -21.99
N GLU A 176 0.85 8.22 -20.77
CA GLU A 176 0.81 9.55 -20.14
C GLU A 176 1.68 9.62 -18.88
N PRO A 177 2.45 10.70 -18.63
CA PRO A 177 2.59 11.91 -19.45
C PRO A 177 3.36 11.70 -20.76
N PHE A 178 4.19 10.65 -20.82
CA PHE A 178 4.80 10.11 -22.03
C PHE A 178 5.22 8.65 -21.76
N PRO A 179 5.44 7.81 -22.78
CA PRO A 179 5.83 6.41 -22.59
C PRO A 179 7.16 6.27 -21.83
N GLY A 180 7.21 5.34 -20.87
CA GLY A 180 8.41 5.02 -20.10
C GLY A 180 8.70 5.99 -18.95
N TRP A 181 7.82 6.95 -18.64
CA TRP A 181 8.02 7.83 -17.49
C TRP A 181 7.90 7.04 -16.19
N THR A 182 8.85 7.24 -15.28
CA THR A 182 8.83 6.73 -13.91
C THR A 182 9.57 7.70 -13.00
N GLU A 183 9.13 7.81 -11.75
CA GLU A 183 9.82 8.59 -10.73
C GLU A 183 10.64 7.67 -9.81
N GLY A 184 11.97 7.76 -9.95
CA GLY A 184 12.91 6.94 -9.21
C GLY A 184 13.11 5.54 -9.81
N ILE A 185 13.91 4.72 -9.13
CA ILE A 185 14.19 3.33 -9.50
C ILE A 185 13.50 2.45 -8.44
N ARG A 186 12.52 1.65 -8.84
CA ARG A 186 11.77 0.77 -7.94
C ARG A 186 11.89 -0.68 -8.37
N THR A 187 12.01 -1.60 -7.39
CA THR A 187 11.97 -3.07 -7.55
C THR A 187 12.51 -3.60 -8.89
N ILE A 188 11.66 -3.75 -9.90
CA ILE A 188 12.02 -4.26 -11.24
C ILE A 188 13.01 -3.37 -11.98
N ASP A 189 12.90 -2.05 -11.85
CA ASP A 189 13.79 -1.08 -12.47
C ASP A 189 15.24 -1.29 -12.00
N THR A 190 15.42 -1.73 -10.75
CA THR A 190 16.75 -2.03 -10.19
C THR A 190 17.43 -3.17 -10.94
N ILE A 191 16.66 -4.19 -11.36
CA ILE A 191 17.17 -5.33 -12.13
C ILE A 191 17.59 -4.83 -13.52
N ILE A 192 16.73 -4.06 -14.19
CA ILE A 192 16.99 -3.50 -15.53
C ILE A 192 18.23 -2.59 -15.49
N VAL A 193 18.30 -1.65 -14.55
CA VAL A 193 19.44 -0.73 -14.40
C VAL A 193 20.72 -1.47 -14.03
N GLY A 194 20.62 -2.49 -13.17
CA GLY A 194 21.76 -3.31 -12.79
C GLY A 194 22.39 -4.04 -13.97
N TYR A 195 21.55 -4.61 -14.84
CA TYR A 195 21.94 -5.26 -16.09
C TYR A 195 22.54 -4.26 -17.09
N ALA A 196 21.84 -3.15 -17.34
CA ALA A 196 22.30 -2.09 -18.25
C ALA A 196 23.67 -1.49 -17.84
N LYS A 197 23.95 -1.41 -16.53
CA LYS A 197 25.24 -0.97 -15.99
C LYS A 197 26.30 -2.07 -15.90
N GLN A 198 25.99 -3.30 -16.30
CA GLN A 198 26.86 -4.48 -16.15
C GLN A 198 27.30 -4.72 -14.69
N THR A 199 26.52 -4.23 -13.73
CA THR A 199 26.75 -4.45 -12.29
C THR A 199 26.05 -5.69 -11.77
N LEU A 200 25.09 -6.22 -12.54
CA LEU A 200 24.36 -7.45 -12.24
C LEU A 200 24.80 -8.53 -13.24
N PRO A 201 25.68 -9.48 -12.85
CA PRO A 201 26.22 -10.48 -13.78
C PRO A 201 25.17 -11.52 -14.21
N PHE A 202 24.23 -11.86 -13.34
CA PHE A 202 23.08 -12.72 -13.64
C PHE A 202 21.96 -12.47 -12.62
N PHE A 203 20.73 -12.81 -13.00
CA PHE A 203 19.56 -12.79 -12.14
C PHE A 203 18.84 -14.14 -12.25
N LEU A 204 18.70 -14.85 -11.13
CA LEU A 204 17.98 -16.13 -11.12
C LEU A 204 16.48 -15.85 -11.04
N ALA A 205 15.76 -16.23 -12.09
CA ALA A 205 14.31 -16.16 -12.16
C ALA A 205 13.76 -17.38 -12.89
N ASP A 206 12.58 -17.84 -12.46
CA ASP A 206 11.76 -18.70 -13.28
C ASP A 206 11.11 -17.82 -14.37
N LEU A 207 11.44 -18.09 -15.63
CA LEU A 207 11.00 -17.27 -16.76
C LEU A 207 9.50 -17.43 -17.05
N ASP A 208 8.89 -18.52 -16.60
CA ASP A 208 7.45 -18.79 -16.77
C ASP A 208 6.62 -18.16 -15.64
N LEU A 209 7.25 -17.71 -14.55
CA LEU A 209 6.56 -17.07 -13.44
C LEU A 209 5.98 -15.73 -13.89
N ILE A 210 4.72 -15.49 -13.51
CA ILE A 210 4.03 -14.24 -13.83
C ILE A 210 4.51 -13.13 -12.91
N MET A 211 5.03 -12.08 -13.55
CA MET A 211 5.38 -10.84 -12.93
C MET A 211 4.19 -9.89 -13.06
N ASP A 212 3.35 -9.84 -12.02
CA ASP A 212 2.15 -8.99 -12.04
C ASP A 212 2.54 -7.50 -11.97
N VAL A 213 2.64 -6.89 -13.15
CA VAL A 213 2.97 -5.47 -13.35
C VAL A 213 1.83 -4.72 -14.03
N ILE A 214 1.67 -3.45 -13.68
CA ILE A 214 0.66 -2.58 -14.27
C ILE A 214 1.26 -1.19 -14.55
N PRO A 215 1.06 -0.58 -15.73
CA PRO A 215 1.50 0.78 -16.00
C PRO A 215 0.87 1.81 -15.06
N GLY A 216 1.64 2.80 -14.61
CA GLY A 216 1.15 3.82 -13.66
C GLY A 216 -0.04 4.63 -14.16
N ASP A 217 -0.07 4.97 -15.45
CA ASP A 217 -1.18 5.68 -16.08
C ASP A 217 -2.46 4.83 -16.17
N MET A 218 -2.36 3.51 -16.28
CA MET A 218 -3.52 2.62 -16.17
C MET A 218 -4.09 2.61 -14.75
N VAL A 219 -3.25 2.66 -13.72
CA VAL A 219 -3.72 2.74 -12.32
C VAL A 219 -4.44 4.07 -12.07
N VAL A 220 -3.90 5.19 -12.55
CA VAL A 220 -4.54 6.50 -12.45
C VAL A 220 -5.87 6.52 -13.20
N ASN A 221 -5.93 5.96 -14.41
CA ASN A 221 -7.17 5.85 -15.17
C ASN A 221 -8.22 5.00 -14.44
N ALA A 222 -7.82 3.87 -13.85
CA ALA A 222 -8.72 3.06 -13.03
C ALA A 222 -9.25 3.87 -11.83
N MET A 223 -8.40 4.61 -11.13
CA MET A 223 -8.82 5.49 -10.03
C MET A 223 -9.84 6.54 -10.48
N MET A 224 -9.58 7.23 -11.59
CA MET A 224 -10.49 8.25 -12.13
C MET A 224 -11.85 7.66 -12.53
N VAL A 225 -11.85 6.52 -13.22
CA VAL A 225 -13.08 5.83 -13.62
C VAL A 225 -13.85 5.36 -12.39
N SER A 226 -13.19 4.77 -11.39
CA SER A 226 -13.84 4.35 -10.15
C SER A 226 -14.46 5.51 -9.38
N MET A 227 -13.77 6.66 -9.31
CA MET A 227 -14.34 7.87 -8.70
C MET A 227 -15.59 8.31 -9.45
N SER A 228 -15.54 8.40 -10.78
CA SER A 228 -16.70 8.79 -11.59
C SER A 228 -17.86 7.81 -11.52
N ALA A 229 -17.58 6.51 -11.37
CA ALA A 229 -18.60 5.47 -11.34
C ALA A 229 -19.35 5.42 -10.00
N HIS A 230 -18.67 5.73 -8.90
CA HIS A 230 -19.18 5.50 -7.55
C HIS A 230 -19.37 6.77 -6.72
N SER A 231 -19.06 7.97 -7.23
CA SER A 231 -19.19 9.22 -6.46
C SER A 231 -20.61 9.55 -6.02
N GLU A 232 -21.62 9.00 -6.69
CA GLU A 232 -23.02 9.21 -6.31
C GLU A 232 -23.63 8.01 -5.56
N ASP A 233 -22.83 6.95 -5.32
CA ASP A 233 -23.27 5.77 -4.55
C ASP A 233 -23.04 6.00 -3.06
N GLN A 234 -24.12 6.16 -2.30
CA GLN A 234 -24.09 6.46 -0.86
C GLN A 234 -23.73 5.27 0.03
N GLN A 235 -23.59 4.05 -0.49
CA GLN A 235 -23.27 2.87 0.32
C GLN A 235 -22.08 2.04 -0.20
N ALA A 236 -21.42 2.50 -1.27
CA ALA A 236 -20.32 1.79 -1.89
C ALA A 236 -19.23 1.37 -0.89
N GLN A 237 -18.88 0.08 -0.92
CA GLN A 237 -17.62 -0.45 -0.42
C GLN A 237 -17.06 -1.37 -1.49
N ILE A 238 -16.40 -0.74 -2.47
CA ILE A 238 -15.95 -1.43 -3.67
C ILE A 238 -14.44 -1.60 -3.60
N ILE A 239 -13.95 -2.75 -4.07
CA ILE A 239 -12.53 -3.06 -4.15
C ILE A 239 -12.23 -3.44 -5.58
N TYR A 240 -11.18 -2.86 -6.15
CA TYR A 240 -10.69 -3.23 -7.48
C TYR A 240 -9.25 -3.74 -7.41
N HIS A 241 -9.01 -4.93 -7.93
CA HIS A 241 -7.67 -5.40 -8.25
C HIS A 241 -7.26 -4.80 -9.59
N VAL A 242 -6.32 -3.87 -9.55
CA VAL A 242 -5.78 -3.23 -10.76
C VAL A 242 -4.48 -3.94 -11.11
N THR A 243 -4.64 -5.10 -11.74
CA THR A 243 -3.58 -6.08 -12.01
C THR A 243 -3.61 -6.53 -13.47
N SER A 244 -2.52 -7.14 -13.94
CA SER A 244 -2.44 -7.70 -15.31
C SER A 244 -2.57 -9.22 -15.36
N SER A 245 -2.29 -9.90 -14.25
CA SER A 245 -2.10 -11.36 -14.16
C SER A 245 -3.28 -12.20 -14.68
N LEU A 246 -4.53 -11.77 -14.51
CA LEU A 246 -5.70 -12.55 -14.93
C LEU A 246 -5.99 -12.45 -16.44
N CYS A 247 -5.79 -11.28 -17.03
CA CYS A 247 -6.26 -10.99 -18.39
C CYS A 247 -5.12 -10.89 -19.41
N ASN A 248 -3.96 -10.35 -19.01
CA ASN A 248 -2.81 -10.15 -19.89
C ASN A 248 -1.50 -10.33 -19.08
N PRO A 249 -1.21 -11.56 -18.62
CA PRO A 249 -0.08 -11.82 -17.73
C PRO A 249 1.27 -11.55 -18.42
N ALA A 250 2.19 -10.92 -17.69
CA ALA A 250 3.56 -10.71 -18.13
C ALA A 250 4.50 -11.72 -17.46
N PRO A 251 5.00 -12.74 -18.16
CA PRO A 251 6.00 -13.65 -17.59
C PRO A 251 7.38 -12.97 -17.49
N TYR A 252 8.23 -13.43 -16.58
CA TYR A 252 9.61 -12.93 -16.45
C TYR A 252 10.44 -13.07 -17.74
N ALA A 253 10.08 -14.00 -18.64
CA ALA A 253 10.64 -14.09 -19.98
C ALA A 253 10.60 -12.74 -20.74
N VAL A 254 9.51 -11.97 -20.61
CA VAL A 254 9.36 -10.65 -21.25
C VAL A 254 10.45 -9.68 -20.79
N LEU A 255 10.79 -9.71 -19.49
CA LEU A 255 11.85 -8.87 -18.93
C LEU A 255 13.23 -9.28 -19.47
N SER A 256 13.50 -10.58 -19.53
CA SER A 256 14.74 -11.12 -20.09
C SER A 256 14.90 -10.75 -21.56
N ASP A 257 13.89 -10.98 -22.38
CA ASP A 257 13.92 -10.71 -23.83
C ASP A 257 14.05 -9.22 -24.11
N SER A 258 13.36 -8.38 -23.33
CA SER A 258 13.50 -6.92 -23.41
C SER A 258 14.91 -6.48 -23.03
N GLY A 259 15.49 -7.05 -21.96
CA GLY A 259 16.86 -6.78 -21.54
C GLY A 259 17.87 -7.00 -22.67
N HIS A 260 17.84 -8.18 -23.31
CA HIS A 260 18.73 -8.51 -24.44
C HIS A 260 18.48 -7.67 -25.69
N ARG A 261 17.25 -7.17 -25.89
CA ARG A 261 16.89 -6.39 -27.08
C ARG A 261 17.38 -4.95 -27.01
N TYR A 262 17.39 -4.36 -25.80
CA TYR A 262 17.67 -2.94 -25.59
C TYR A 262 19.07 -2.65 -25.03
N PHE A 263 19.80 -3.66 -24.53
CA PHE A 263 21.16 -3.54 -23.98
C PHE A 263 22.07 -4.63 -24.56
#